data_AF-A0A7S3LGN1-F1
#
_entry.id   AF-A0A7S3LGN1-F1
#
_cell.length_a   1.000
_cell.length_b   1.000
_cell.length_c   1.000
_cell.angle_alpha   90.00
_cell.angle_beta   90.00
_cell.angle_gamma   90.00
#
_symmetry.space_group_name_H-M   'P 1'
#
loop_
_entity.id
_entity.type
_entity.pdbx_description
1 polymer ?
#
loop_
_entity_poly.entity_id
_entity_poly.type
_entity_poly.pdbx_seq_one_letter_code
_entity_poly.pdbx_strand_id
1 'polypeptide(L)'
;TLIFFPIDNKDSLGIDQLRRAVEQCARDDKSVLQEVSIRWMAFLDSILSKREESAYLTFVDEVIALGANVGIPSVREQEEALAFFHERGLLIHMTSTEILKNIVVINPQWLIDALSKVIRDGSIHIDFQEFKNIGLEEDARSTFETALASRDFLEYVWKGDQVEFFIDLMKRTMLLSEWDRDSYLIPSLLRDRYVLPETGIPGHRCVYDFSSGFLPNGVFQRLLCLCVELSSRNGNGNTDLKLYENFTSIELEKGSLVHLLENKEAQAISVFTEKTHA
;
A
#
# COMPACT_ATOMS: atom_id res chain seq x y z
N THR A 1 -12.42 19.45 -18.77
CA THR A 1 -12.83 20.79 -18.32
C THR A 1 -12.65 20.85 -16.82
N LEU A 2 -11.86 21.81 -16.31
CA LEU A 2 -11.73 22.01 -14.86
C LEU A 2 -13.01 22.68 -14.36
N ILE A 3 -13.61 22.14 -13.29
CA ILE A 3 -14.83 22.68 -12.68
C ILE A 3 -14.41 23.37 -11.38
N PHE A 4 -14.68 24.68 -11.27
CA PHE A 4 -14.33 25.49 -10.11
C PHE A 4 -15.58 25.88 -9.33
N PHE A 5 -15.54 25.73 -8.01
CA PHE A 5 -16.59 26.19 -7.09
C PHE A 5 -15.97 27.19 -6.11
N PRO A 6 -16.27 28.49 -6.21
CA PRO A 6 -15.85 29.45 -5.19
C PRO A 6 -16.65 29.18 -3.91
N ILE A 7 -15.97 28.76 -2.84
CA ILE A 7 -16.59 28.43 -1.55
C ILE A 7 -16.29 29.55 -0.55
N ASP A 8 -17.34 30.10 0.08
CA ASP A 8 -17.22 31.03 1.21
C ASP A 8 -17.93 30.45 2.44
N ASN A 9 -17.16 30.20 3.50
CA ASN A 9 -17.67 29.63 4.75
C ASN A 9 -18.55 30.59 5.55
N LYS A 10 -18.45 31.90 5.36
CA LYS A 10 -19.27 32.89 6.09
C LYS A 10 -20.69 32.94 5.53
N ASP A 11 -20.81 32.91 4.21
CA ASP A 11 -22.08 33.08 3.51
C ASP A 11 -22.63 31.76 2.96
N SER A 12 -21.95 30.63 3.22
CA SER A 12 -22.27 29.30 2.66
C SER A 12 -22.34 29.29 1.12
N LEU A 13 -21.67 30.25 0.48
CA LEU A 13 -21.64 30.41 -0.98
C LEU A 13 -20.96 29.20 -1.61
N GLY A 14 -21.49 28.72 -2.74
CA GLY A 14 -20.87 27.66 -3.54
C GLY A 14 -21.10 26.24 -3.04
N ILE A 15 -21.50 26.03 -1.78
CA ILE A 15 -21.75 24.69 -1.21
C ILE A 15 -22.87 23.95 -1.97
N ASP A 16 -23.99 24.62 -2.23
CA ASP A 16 -25.12 24.01 -2.96
C ASP A 16 -24.81 23.77 -4.44
N GLN A 17 -23.89 24.54 -5.02
CA GLN A 17 -23.41 24.30 -6.39
C GLN A 17 -22.51 23.07 -6.43
N LEU A 18 -21.58 22.95 -5.47
CA LEU A 18 -20.73 21.77 -5.33
C LEU A 18 -21.57 20.52 -5.09
N ARG A 19 -22.55 20.55 -4.18
CA ARG A 19 -23.44 19.40 -3.91
C ARG A 19 -24.17 18.94 -5.17
N ARG A 20 -24.79 19.87 -5.90
CA ARG A 20 -25.47 19.54 -7.17
C ARG A 20 -24.53 18.97 -8.21
N ALA A 21 -23.29 19.47 -8.29
CA ALA A 21 -22.31 18.95 -9.23
C ALA A 21 -21.84 17.54 -8.87
N VAL A 22 -21.64 17.25 -7.58
CA VAL A 22 -21.33 15.89 -7.09
C VAL A 22 -22.47 14.93 -7.41
N GLU A 23 -23.72 15.31 -7.13
CA GLU A 23 -24.90 14.51 -7.47
C GLU A 23 -25.01 14.26 -8.97
N GLN A 24 -24.78 15.28 -9.79
CA GLN A 24 -24.85 15.15 -11.25
C GLN A 24 -23.74 14.23 -11.77
N CYS A 25 -22.50 14.38 -11.26
CA CYS A 25 -21.39 13.49 -11.60
C CYS A 25 -21.72 12.03 -11.27
N ALA A 26 -22.29 11.78 -10.08
CA ALA A 26 -22.71 10.43 -9.68
C ALA A 26 -23.84 9.87 -10.57
N ARG A 27 -24.79 10.71 -11.01
CA ARG A 27 -25.87 10.27 -11.94
C ARG A 27 -25.35 9.97 -13.34
N ASP A 28 -24.33 10.69 -13.80
CA ASP A 28 -23.75 10.52 -15.13
C ASP A 28 -22.79 9.31 -15.21
N ASP A 29 -22.35 8.80 -14.06
CA ASP A 29 -21.51 7.62 -13.97
C ASP A 29 -22.31 6.35 -14.31
N LYS A 30 -21.98 5.73 -15.45
CA LYS A 30 -22.63 4.49 -15.91
C LYS A 30 -22.46 3.32 -14.93
N SER A 31 -21.43 3.33 -14.09
CA SER A 31 -21.22 2.28 -13.09
C SER A 31 -22.31 2.28 -12.01
N VAL A 32 -22.92 3.44 -11.75
CA VAL A 32 -24.04 3.61 -10.80
C VAL A 32 -25.35 3.05 -11.36
N LEU A 33 -25.46 2.93 -12.69
CA LEU A 33 -26.65 2.40 -13.38
C LEU A 33 -26.63 0.87 -13.55
N GLN A 34 -25.58 0.19 -13.09
CA GLN A 34 -25.49 -1.27 -13.23
C GLN A 34 -26.54 -1.96 -12.36
N GLU A 35 -27.38 -2.79 -12.97
CA GLU A 35 -28.32 -3.64 -12.23
C GLU A 35 -27.56 -4.69 -11.40
N VAL A 36 -27.90 -4.80 -10.12
CA VAL A 36 -27.31 -5.76 -9.18
C VAL A 36 -28.40 -6.65 -8.62
N SER A 37 -28.08 -7.93 -8.40
CA SER A 37 -28.98 -8.88 -7.76
C SER A 37 -29.41 -8.39 -6.38
N ILE A 38 -30.71 -8.39 -6.09
CA ILE A 38 -31.24 -8.06 -4.76
C ILE A 38 -30.65 -8.98 -3.68
N ARG A 39 -30.37 -10.25 -4.03
CA ARG A 39 -29.70 -11.19 -3.11
C ARG A 39 -28.28 -10.73 -2.75
N TRP A 40 -27.55 -10.16 -3.70
CA TRP A 40 -26.22 -9.62 -3.43
C TRP A 40 -26.30 -8.42 -2.50
N MET A 41 -27.28 -7.53 -2.67
CA MET A 41 -27.49 -6.42 -1.74
C MET A 41 -27.86 -6.91 -0.33
N ALA A 42 -28.76 -7.89 -0.22
CA ALA A 42 -29.08 -8.51 1.07
C ALA A 42 -27.86 -9.19 1.72
N PHE A 43 -26.99 -9.79 0.91
CA PHE A 43 -25.73 -10.35 1.37
C PHE A 43 -24.78 -9.28 1.89
N LEU A 44 -24.61 -8.18 1.16
CA LEU A 44 -23.83 -7.03 1.61
C LEU A 44 -24.38 -6.48 2.93
N ASP A 45 -25.68 -6.24 3.03
CA ASP A 45 -26.32 -5.73 4.25
C ASP A 45 -26.07 -6.68 5.44
N SER A 46 -26.17 -7.99 5.22
CA SER A 46 -25.89 -9.01 6.23
C SER A 46 -24.42 -9.06 6.68
N ILE A 47 -23.49 -8.74 5.80
CA ILE A 47 -22.06 -8.59 6.12
C ILE A 47 -21.84 -7.29 6.90
N LEU A 48 -22.37 -6.17 6.39
CA LEU A 48 -22.12 -4.85 6.96
C LEU A 48 -22.83 -4.63 8.30
N SER A 49 -23.89 -5.38 8.60
CA SER A 49 -24.53 -5.36 9.93
C SER A 49 -23.58 -5.80 11.05
N LYS A 50 -22.46 -6.45 10.72
CA LYS A 50 -21.43 -6.87 11.68
C LYS A 50 -20.37 -5.81 11.99
N ARG A 51 -20.42 -4.65 11.34
CA ARG A 51 -19.42 -3.58 11.49
C ARG A 51 -19.29 -3.02 12.92
N GLU A 52 -20.35 -3.07 13.71
CA GLU A 52 -20.31 -2.63 15.11
C GLU A 52 -19.58 -3.64 16.02
N GLU A 53 -19.56 -4.92 15.63
CA GLU A 53 -18.96 -6.02 16.39
C GLU A 53 -17.49 -6.23 15.98
N SER A 54 -17.18 -6.11 14.69
CA SER A 54 -15.84 -6.37 14.14
C SER A 54 -15.53 -5.50 12.92
N ALA A 55 -14.23 -5.26 12.68
CA ALA A 55 -13.75 -4.57 11.49
C ALA A 55 -13.62 -5.49 10.26
N TYR A 56 -13.57 -6.80 10.48
CA TYR A 56 -13.43 -7.82 9.44
C TYR A 56 -14.20 -9.09 9.82
N LEU A 57 -14.44 -9.96 8.85
CA LEU A 57 -15.01 -11.29 9.05
C LEU A 57 -14.11 -12.34 8.42
N THR A 58 -14.12 -13.57 8.96
CA THR A 58 -13.48 -14.69 8.29
C THR A 58 -14.36 -15.20 7.15
N PHE A 59 -13.76 -15.43 5.99
CA PHE A 59 -14.51 -15.87 4.81
C PHE A 59 -15.13 -17.25 5.06
N VAL A 60 -14.33 -18.19 5.57
CA VAL A 60 -14.73 -19.60 5.73
C VAL A 60 -15.77 -19.78 6.84
N ASP A 61 -15.59 -19.15 8.00
CA ASP A 61 -16.43 -19.43 9.17
C ASP A 61 -17.68 -18.54 9.23
N GLU A 62 -17.58 -17.30 8.76
CA GLU A 62 -18.63 -16.30 8.93
C GLU A 62 -19.33 -15.97 7.60
N VAL A 63 -18.56 -15.53 6.60
CA VAL A 63 -19.13 -14.97 5.37
C VAL A 63 -19.90 -16.02 4.55
N ILE A 64 -19.38 -17.25 4.47
CA ILE A 64 -20.08 -18.35 3.80
C ILE A 64 -21.47 -18.61 4.38
N ALA A 65 -21.56 -18.62 5.72
CA ALA A 65 -22.82 -18.83 6.42
C ALA A 65 -23.80 -17.67 6.18
N LEU A 66 -23.32 -16.41 6.21
CA LEU A 66 -24.14 -15.24 5.92
C LEU A 66 -24.73 -15.30 4.50
N GLY A 67 -23.92 -15.66 3.51
CA GLY A 67 -24.38 -15.80 2.13
C GLY A 67 -25.43 -16.90 1.97
N ALA A 68 -25.23 -18.06 2.62
CA ALA A 68 -26.20 -19.14 2.61
C ALA A 68 -27.55 -18.72 3.23
N ASN A 69 -27.53 -17.96 4.33
CA ASN A 69 -28.72 -17.48 5.03
C ASN A 69 -29.57 -16.51 4.19
N VAL A 70 -28.96 -15.75 3.28
CA VAL A 70 -29.66 -14.84 2.37
C VAL A 70 -29.96 -15.46 0.99
N GLY A 71 -29.84 -16.79 0.87
CA GLY A 71 -30.18 -17.51 -0.35
C GLY A 71 -29.10 -17.50 -1.43
N ILE A 72 -27.82 -17.39 -1.03
CA ILE A 72 -26.64 -17.56 -1.89
C ILE A 72 -25.79 -18.73 -1.35
N PRO A 73 -26.24 -20.00 -1.52
CA PRO A 73 -25.50 -21.16 -1.00
C PRO A 73 -24.23 -21.48 -1.82
N SER A 74 -24.12 -20.95 -3.04
CA SER A 74 -22.95 -21.15 -3.88
C SER A 74 -21.80 -20.24 -3.42
N VAL A 75 -20.73 -20.84 -2.89
CA VAL A 75 -19.51 -20.11 -2.48
C VAL A 75 -18.94 -19.28 -3.64
N ARG A 76 -18.97 -19.83 -4.87
CA ARG A 76 -18.53 -19.10 -6.06
C ARG A 76 -19.38 -17.84 -6.32
N GLU A 77 -20.70 -17.92 -6.15
CA GLU A 77 -21.57 -16.74 -6.31
C GLU A 77 -21.27 -15.69 -5.24
N GLN A 78 -20.92 -16.11 -4.01
CA GLN A 78 -20.50 -15.20 -2.96
C GLN A 78 -19.15 -14.53 -3.26
N GLU A 79 -18.16 -15.27 -3.78
CA GLU A 79 -16.88 -14.71 -4.22
C GLU A 79 -17.08 -13.68 -5.35
N GLU A 80 -17.96 -13.96 -6.32
CA GLU A 80 -18.33 -13.02 -7.39
C GLU A 80 -18.98 -11.74 -6.82
N ALA A 81 -19.86 -11.87 -5.81
CA ALA A 81 -20.46 -10.72 -5.13
C ALA A 81 -19.42 -9.90 -4.34
N LEU A 82 -18.52 -10.56 -3.60
CA LEU A 82 -17.46 -9.88 -2.85
C LEU A 82 -16.49 -9.14 -3.76
N ALA A 83 -16.09 -9.74 -4.89
CA ALA A 83 -15.25 -9.07 -5.89
C ALA A 83 -15.94 -7.80 -6.42
N PHE A 84 -17.24 -7.89 -6.74
CA PHE A 84 -18.02 -6.74 -7.18
C PHE A 84 -18.07 -5.60 -6.14
N PHE A 85 -18.21 -5.93 -4.85
CA PHE A 85 -18.19 -4.95 -3.76
C PHE A 85 -16.81 -4.38 -3.47
N HIS A 86 -15.77 -5.21 -3.62
CA HIS A 86 -14.37 -4.80 -3.47
C HIS A 86 -13.98 -3.75 -4.51
N GLU A 87 -14.34 -3.96 -5.78
CA GLU A 87 -14.09 -3.00 -6.86
C GLU A 87 -14.74 -1.63 -6.63
N ARG A 88 -15.80 -1.58 -5.81
CA ARG A 88 -16.53 -0.36 -5.45
C ARG A 88 -16.09 0.25 -4.12
N GLY A 89 -15.14 -0.38 -3.43
CA GLY A 89 -14.66 0.07 -2.12
C GLY A 89 -15.70 -0.05 -0.99
N LEU A 90 -16.77 -0.83 -1.18
CA LEU A 90 -17.78 -1.04 -0.14
C LEU A 90 -17.26 -1.91 1.00
N LEU A 91 -16.35 -2.83 0.66
CA LEU A 91 -15.54 -3.66 1.55
C LEU A 91 -14.20 -3.96 0.85
N ILE A 92 -13.26 -4.61 1.54
CA ILE A 92 -12.00 -5.05 0.93
C ILE A 92 -11.87 -6.56 1.08
N HIS A 93 -11.75 -7.27 -0.04
CA HIS A 93 -11.50 -8.71 -0.06
C HIS A 93 -10.47 -9.03 -1.14
N MET A 94 -9.24 -9.31 -0.70
CA MET A 94 -8.14 -9.65 -1.61
C MET A 94 -7.92 -11.14 -1.59
N THR A 95 -7.77 -11.76 -2.76
CA THR A 95 -7.79 -13.22 -2.90
C THR A 95 -6.49 -13.81 -3.44
N SER A 96 -5.40 -13.03 -3.43
CA SER A 96 -4.10 -13.44 -3.98
C SER A 96 -3.37 -14.50 -3.17
N THR A 97 -3.78 -14.75 -1.93
CA THR A 97 -3.23 -15.76 -1.02
C THR A 97 -4.34 -16.31 -0.13
N GLU A 98 -4.12 -17.46 0.50
CA GLU A 98 -5.10 -18.04 1.44
C GLU A 98 -5.32 -17.15 2.68
N ILE A 99 -4.27 -16.46 3.16
CA ILE A 99 -4.37 -15.55 4.30
C ILE A 99 -5.30 -14.38 3.96
N LEU A 100 -5.05 -13.71 2.83
CA LEU A 100 -5.87 -12.58 2.40
C LEU A 100 -7.28 -13.02 2.03
N LYS A 101 -7.41 -14.16 1.34
CA LYS A 101 -8.70 -14.71 0.91
C LYS A 101 -9.60 -15.01 2.11
N ASN A 102 -9.03 -15.40 3.24
CA ASN A 102 -9.81 -15.72 4.43
C ASN A 102 -10.29 -14.50 5.21
N ILE A 103 -9.85 -13.27 4.90
CA ILE A 103 -10.26 -12.07 5.63
C ILE A 103 -11.03 -11.12 4.71
N VAL A 104 -12.30 -10.89 5.06
CA VAL A 104 -13.13 -9.87 4.41
C VAL A 104 -13.16 -8.65 5.31
N VAL A 105 -12.46 -7.59 4.92
CA VAL A 105 -12.43 -6.33 5.68
C VAL A 105 -13.71 -5.56 5.41
N ILE A 106 -14.59 -5.50 6.41
CA ILE A 106 -15.89 -4.87 6.30
C ILE A 106 -15.83 -3.40 6.72
N ASN A 107 -14.83 -2.98 7.49
CA ASN A 107 -14.54 -1.57 7.78
C ASN A 107 -13.20 -1.16 7.16
N PRO A 108 -13.18 -0.57 5.95
CA PRO A 108 -11.94 -0.16 5.29
C PRO A 108 -11.08 0.80 6.12
N GLN A 109 -11.67 1.64 6.98
CA GLN A 109 -10.91 2.58 7.79
C GLN A 109 -9.98 1.87 8.78
N TRP A 110 -10.40 0.74 9.36
CA TRP A 110 -9.54 -0.06 10.24
C TRP A 110 -8.25 -0.51 9.55
N LEU A 111 -8.35 -0.93 8.27
CA LEU A 111 -7.18 -1.30 7.49
C LEU A 111 -6.29 -0.08 7.25
N ILE A 112 -6.87 1.05 6.83
CA ILE A 112 -6.10 2.27 6.60
C ILE A 112 -5.39 2.73 7.87
N ASP A 113 -6.06 2.68 9.03
CA ASP A 113 -5.48 3.05 10.32
C ASP A 113 -4.31 2.12 10.69
N ALA A 114 -4.44 0.81 10.44
CA ALA A 114 -3.39 -0.16 10.70
C ALA A 114 -2.15 0.08 9.82
N LEU A 115 -2.34 0.25 8.51
CA LEU A 115 -1.25 0.51 7.56
C LEU A 115 -0.59 1.87 7.84
N SER A 116 -1.38 2.90 8.13
CA SER A 116 -0.90 4.26 8.38
C SER A 116 0.05 4.34 9.56
N LYS A 117 -0.08 3.47 10.57
CA LYS A 117 0.84 3.47 11.71
C LYS A 117 2.29 3.20 11.34
N VAL A 118 2.52 2.44 10.26
CA VAL A 118 3.86 1.97 9.85
C VAL A 118 4.39 2.68 8.60
N ILE A 119 3.52 3.21 7.73
CA ILE A 119 3.96 3.92 6.50
C ILE A 119 4.01 5.45 6.63
N ARG A 120 3.51 6.01 7.74
CA ARG A 120 3.41 7.46 7.96
C ARG A 120 4.77 8.15 8.05
N ASP A 121 4.76 9.44 7.72
CA ASP A 121 5.89 10.32 7.93
C ASP A 121 6.18 10.49 9.43
N GLY A 122 7.29 9.89 9.88
CA GLY A 122 7.71 9.96 11.28
C GLY A 122 8.07 11.34 11.82
N SER A 123 8.36 12.32 10.96
CA SER A 123 8.68 13.69 11.38
C SER A 123 7.45 14.54 11.67
N ILE A 124 6.28 14.14 11.14
CA ILE A 124 5.02 14.89 11.27
C ILE A 124 4.05 14.18 12.20
N HIS A 125 4.01 12.84 12.14
CA HIS A 125 2.88 12.07 12.65
C HIS A 125 3.21 11.16 13.83
N ILE A 126 4.43 11.20 14.37
CA ILE A 126 4.83 10.35 15.49
C ILE A 126 5.04 11.18 16.75
N ASP A 127 4.24 10.86 17.75
CA ASP A 127 4.56 11.19 19.13
C ASP A 127 5.35 10.03 19.74
N PHE A 128 6.67 10.20 19.83
CA PHE A 128 7.55 9.19 20.43
C PHE A 128 7.23 8.93 21.92
N GLN A 129 6.48 9.80 22.59
CA GLN A 129 6.01 9.53 23.96
C GLN A 129 5.03 8.35 24.01
N GLU A 130 4.26 8.09 22.94
CA GLU A 130 3.38 6.92 22.86
C GLU A 130 4.18 5.62 22.98
N PHE A 131 5.34 5.55 22.31
CA PHE A 131 6.24 4.38 22.32
C PHE A 131 7.10 4.31 23.58
N LYS A 132 7.44 5.45 24.18
CA LYS A 132 8.22 5.51 25.41
C LYS A 132 7.50 4.88 26.60
N ASN A 133 6.20 5.12 26.74
CA ASN A 133 5.40 4.61 27.87
C ASN A 133 5.31 3.08 27.93
N ILE A 134 5.68 2.41 26.85
CA ILE A 134 5.52 0.97 26.62
C ILE A 134 6.85 0.29 26.21
N GLY A 135 7.97 1.03 26.28
CA GLY A 135 9.32 0.47 26.15
C GLY A 135 9.81 0.21 24.72
N LEU A 136 9.14 0.73 23.69
CA LEU A 136 9.51 0.51 22.27
C LEU A 136 9.97 1.79 21.57
N GLU A 137 10.42 2.79 22.34
CA GLU A 137 10.93 4.04 21.77
C GLU A 137 12.13 3.77 20.83
N GLU A 138 13.02 2.86 21.21
CA GLU A 138 14.20 2.50 20.41
C GLU A 138 13.82 1.76 19.13
N ASP A 139 12.89 0.80 19.18
CA ASP A 139 12.41 0.08 18.00
C ASP A 139 11.69 1.01 17.01
N ALA A 140 10.83 1.91 17.54
CA ALA A 140 10.17 2.92 16.73
C ALA A 140 11.19 3.84 16.07
N ARG A 141 12.12 4.40 16.87
CA ARG A 141 13.17 5.29 16.37
C ARG A 141 14.01 4.61 15.29
N SER A 142 14.49 3.40 15.56
CA SER A 142 15.24 2.58 14.61
C SER A 142 14.46 2.36 13.32
N THR A 143 13.18 2.00 13.41
CA THR A 143 12.32 1.78 12.24
C THR A 143 12.18 3.04 11.38
N PHE A 144 11.92 4.20 11.99
CA PHE A 144 11.70 5.44 11.25
C PHE A 144 13.00 6.12 10.78
N GLU A 145 14.15 5.78 11.38
CA GLU A 145 15.48 6.24 10.92
C GLU A 145 16.04 5.36 9.81
N THR A 146 15.85 4.04 9.88
CA THR A 146 16.47 3.07 8.96
C THR A 146 15.52 2.55 7.88
N ALA A 147 14.22 2.82 8.00
CA ALA A 147 13.15 2.21 7.20
C ALA A 147 13.00 0.69 7.37
N LEU A 148 13.66 0.08 8.37
CA LEU A 148 13.57 -1.35 8.68
C LEU A 148 12.72 -1.58 9.93
N ALA A 149 11.56 -2.20 9.76
CA ALA A 149 10.68 -2.59 10.86
C ALA A 149 10.97 -4.03 11.29
N SER A 150 11.23 -4.25 12.59
CA SER A 150 11.28 -5.60 13.15
C SER A 150 9.88 -6.21 13.22
N ARG A 151 9.80 -7.54 13.20
CA ARG A 151 8.54 -8.25 13.41
C ARG A 151 7.88 -7.87 14.74
N ASP A 152 8.65 -7.81 15.82
CA ASP A 152 8.16 -7.44 17.16
C ASP A 152 7.52 -6.04 17.17
N PHE A 153 8.13 -5.08 16.44
CA PHE A 153 7.56 -3.75 16.29
C PHE A 153 6.22 -3.78 15.54
N LEU A 154 6.12 -4.53 14.45
CA LEU A 154 4.87 -4.68 13.70
C LEU A 154 3.76 -5.35 14.53
N GLU A 155 4.11 -6.44 15.24
CA GLU A 155 3.20 -7.14 16.16
C GLU A 155 2.69 -6.17 17.23
N TYR A 156 3.56 -5.34 17.79
CA TYR A 156 3.16 -4.34 18.76
C TYR A 156 2.21 -3.28 18.19
N VAL A 157 2.58 -2.65 17.06
CA VAL A 157 1.84 -1.53 16.47
C VAL A 157 0.43 -1.96 16.04
N TRP A 158 0.30 -3.21 15.61
CA TRP A 158 -0.99 -3.83 15.30
C TRP A 158 -1.63 -4.58 16.47
N LYS A 159 -1.05 -4.48 17.68
CA LYS A 159 -1.58 -5.07 18.92
C LYS A 159 -1.75 -6.59 18.85
N GLY A 160 -0.96 -7.26 18.03
CA GLY A 160 -1.06 -8.70 17.74
C GLY A 160 -2.26 -9.08 16.87
N ASP A 161 -3.09 -8.13 16.46
CA ASP A 161 -4.29 -8.39 15.67
C ASP A 161 -3.96 -8.49 14.18
N GLN A 162 -4.32 -9.61 13.55
CA GLN A 162 -4.18 -9.85 12.11
C GLN A 162 -2.79 -9.51 11.50
N VAL A 163 -1.70 -9.71 12.25
CA VAL A 163 -0.34 -9.35 11.85
C VAL A 163 0.07 -9.99 10.51
N GLU A 164 -0.15 -11.31 10.37
CA GLU A 164 0.19 -12.03 9.14
C GLU A 164 -0.61 -11.53 7.93
N PHE A 165 -1.88 -11.16 8.15
CA PHE A 165 -2.71 -10.55 7.11
C PHE A 165 -2.14 -9.20 6.67
N PHE A 166 -1.74 -8.33 7.60
CA PHE A 166 -1.14 -7.05 7.25
C PHE A 166 0.21 -7.19 6.55
N ILE A 167 1.08 -8.09 7.02
CA ILE A 167 2.37 -8.37 6.36
C ILE A 167 2.13 -8.86 4.93
N ASP A 168 1.29 -9.88 4.75
CA ASP A 168 1.03 -10.44 3.42
C ASP A 168 0.37 -9.39 2.50
N LEU A 169 -0.56 -8.60 3.01
CA LEU A 169 -1.18 -7.50 2.28
C LEU A 169 -0.15 -6.46 1.83
N MET A 170 0.71 -5.99 2.75
CA MET A 170 1.71 -4.97 2.46
C MET A 170 2.77 -5.49 1.49
N LYS A 171 3.14 -6.77 1.57
CA LYS A 171 4.01 -7.42 0.57
C LYS A 171 3.34 -7.44 -0.81
N ARG A 172 2.09 -7.88 -0.90
CA ARG A 172 1.34 -7.95 -2.18
C ARG A 172 1.10 -6.58 -2.81
N THR A 173 0.95 -5.55 -1.99
CA THR A 173 0.77 -4.16 -2.44
C THR A 173 2.09 -3.40 -2.59
N MET A 174 3.24 -4.06 -2.35
CA MET A 174 4.59 -3.49 -2.40
C MET A 174 4.76 -2.24 -1.54
N LEU A 175 4.12 -2.23 -0.37
CA LEU A 175 4.33 -1.26 0.70
C LEU A 175 5.41 -1.71 1.69
N LEU A 176 5.80 -2.98 1.62
CA LEU A 176 6.78 -3.60 2.48
C LEU A 176 7.49 -4.74 1.71
N SER A 177 8.77 -4.98 2.02
CA SER A 177 9.54 -6.12 1.51
C SER A 177 10.26 -6.84 2.64
N GLU A 178 10.38 -8.17 2.56
CA GLU A 178 11.22 -8.93 3.49
C GLU A 178 12.68 -8.50 3.32
N TRP A 179 13.30 -8.08 4.42
CA TRP A 179 14.70 -7.70 4.46
C TRP A 179 15.56 -8.85 4.98
N ASP A 180 15.13 -9.49 6.06
CA ASP A 180 15.70 -10.74 6.55
C ASP A 180 14.60 -11.60 7.19
N ARG A 181 14.97 -12.56 8.04
CA ARG A 181 14.02 -13.47 8.68
C ARG A 181 13.02 -12.75 9.58
N ASP A 182 13.45 -11.68 10.25
CA ASP A 182 12.72 -11.06 11.36
C ASP A 182 12.57 -9.53 11.17
N SER A 183 12.93 -9.00 10.00
CA SER A 183 12.78 -7.59 9.66
C SER A 183 12.31 -7.34 8.23
N TYR A 184 11.70 -6.17 8.04
CA TYR A 184 11.02 -5.79 6.83
C TYR A 184 11.37 -4.35 6.44
N LEU A 185 11.71 -4.14 5.17
CA LEU A 185 11.87 -2.81 4.60
C LEU A 185 10.50 -2.18 4.33
N ILE A 186 10.29 -0.95 4.82
CA ILE A 186 9.16 -0.08 4.46
C ILE A 186 9.70 1.07 3.61
N PRO A 187 9.74 0.95 2.27
CA PRO A 187 10.48 1.86 1.40
C PRO A 187 10.00 3.31 1.44
N SER A 188 8.76 3.58 1.86
CA SER A 188 8.25 4.95 2.03
C SER A 188 8.87 5.69 3.22
N LEU A 189 9.55 4.99 4.14
CA LEU A 189 10.22 5.60 5.28
C LEU A 189 11.65 6.08 4.96
N LEU A 190 12.23 5.69 3.81
CA LEU A 190 13.56 6.13 3.41
C LEU A 190 13.60 7.65 3.23
N ARG A 191 14.55 8.31 3.90
CA ARG A 191 14.71 9.78 3.89
C ARG A 191 15.98 10.26 3.22
N ASP A 192 17.05 9.47 3.32
CA ASP A 192 18.33 9.86 2.76
C ASP A 192 18.20 9.94 1.25
N ARG A 193 18.67 11.07 0.69
CA ARG A 193 18.66 11.29 -0.75
C ARG A 193 20.06 11.10 -1.30
N TYR A 194 20.16 10.31 -2.35
CA TYR A 194 21.40 10.16 -3.09
C TYR A 194 21.63 11.39 -3.97
N VAL A 195 22.79 12.00 -3.79
CA VAL A 195 23.28 13.12 -4.61
C VAL A 195 24.21 12.56 -5.67
N LEU A 196 23.85 12.76 -6.93
CA LEU A 196 24.66 12.31 -8.06
C LEU A 196 26.01 13.04 -8.06
N PRO A 197 27.16 12.34 -8.07
CA PRO A 197 28.47 12.96 -8.19
C PRO A 197 28.61 13.74 -9.52
N GLU A 198 29.45 14.77 -9.56
CA GLU A 198 29.71 15.53 -10.80
C GLU A 198 30.25 14.66 -11.94
N THR A 199 30.97 13.59 -11.58
CA THR A 199 31.48 12.58 -12.53
C THR A 199 30.38 11.69 -13.12
N GLY A 200 29.17 11.74 -12.58
CA GLY A 200 28.07 10.83 -12.91
C GLY A 200 28.24 9.42 -12.35
N ILE A 201 27.30 8.53 -12.69
CA ILE A 201 27.38 7.09 -12.44
C ILE A 201 28.01 6.44 -13.69
N PRO A 202 29.07 5.62 -13.54
CA PRO A 202 29.68 4.90 -14.65
C PRO A 202 28.71 3.98 -15.39
N GLY A 203 29.05 3.65 -16.64
CA GLY A 203 28.36 2.62 -17.41
C GLY A 203 27.30 3.14 -18.40
N HIS A 204 26.46 2.24 -18.90
CA HIS A 204 25.42 2.61 -19.86
C HIS A 204 24.19 3.16 -19.15
N ARG A 205 23.59 4.22 -19.70
CA ARG A 205 22.39 4.86 -19.15
C ARG A 205 21.18 4.65 -20.05
N CYS A 206 20.10 4.15 -19.46
CA CYS A 206 18.76 4.16 -20.03
C CYS A 206 17.87 5.11 -19.20
N VAL A 207 16.92 5.79 -19.82
CA VAL A 207 16.01 6.71 -19.12
C VAL A 207 14.58 6.37 -19.49
N TYR A 208 13.77 6.09 -18.48
CA TYR A 208 12.32 6.00 -18.61
C TYR A 208 11.73 7.39 -18.34
N ASP A 209 11.21 8.01 -19.41
CA ASP A 209 10.69 9.39 -19.39
C ASP A 209 9.16 9.38 -19.27
N PHE A 210 8.64 10.00 -18.21
CA PHE A 210 7.21 10.17 -17.92
C PHE A 210 6.75 11.63 -18.08
N SER A 211 7.59 12.52 -18.62
CA SER A 211 7.30 13.96 -18.76
C SER A 211 6.07 14.27 -19.62
N SER A 212 5.66 13.36 -20.50
CA SER A 212 4.44 13.49 -21.31
C SER A 212 3.14 13.19 -20.54
N GLY A 213 3.24 12.60 -19.36
CA GLY A 213 2.11 12.29 -18.47
C GLY A 213 2.45 12.70 -17.05
N PHE A 214 2.76 11.72 -16.22
CA PHE A 214 3.32 11.92 -14.89
C PHE A 214 3.98 10.64 -14.40
N LEU A 215 4.99 10.75 -13.55
CA LEU A 215 5.56 9.67 -12.75
C LEU A 215 4.72 9.54 -11.46
N PRO A 216 3.95 8.45 -11.28
CA PRO A 216 3.13 8.29 -10.08
C PRO A 216 3.99 8.18 -8.81
N ASN A 217 3.57 8.86 -7.75
CA ASN A 217 4.15 8.69 -6.42
C ASN A 217 4.12 7.21 -6.00
N GLY A 218 5.19 6.75 -5.36
CA GLY A 218 5.30 5.37 -4.90
C GLY A 218 5.85 4.39 -5.94
N VAL A 219 5.95 4.74 -7.23
CA VAL A 219 6.50 3.82 -8.25
C VAL A 219 7.94 3.44 -7.90
N PHE A 220 8.77 4.41 -7.52
CA PHE A 220 10.14 4.13 -7.15
C PHE A 220 10.23 3.26 -5.89
N GLN A 221 9.43 3.53 -4.86
CA GLN A 221 9.37 2.73 -3.63
C GLN A 221 8.98 1.26 -3.92
N ARG A 222 8.06 1.04 -4.88
CA ARG A 222 7.71 -0.32 -5.33
C ARG A 222 8.87 -1.00 -6.08
N LEU A 223 9.63 -0.25 -6.88
CA LEU A 223 10.86 -0.77 -7.50
C LEU A 223 11.89 -1.16 -6.44
N LEU A 224 12.02 -0.42 -5.34
CA LEU A 224 12.89 -0.80 -4.23
C LEU A 224 12.48 -2.15 -3.61
N CYS A 225 11.18 -2.38 -3.37
CA CYS A 225 10.70 -3.69 -2.92
C CYS A 225 11.11 -4.82 -3.88
N LEU A 226 10.95 -4.60 -5.18
CA LEU A 226 11.34 -5.59 -6.20
C LEU A 226 12.86 -5.83 -6.20
N CYS A 227 13.68 -4.79 -6.04
CA CYS A 227 15.12 -4.92 -5.92
C CYS A 227 15.52 -5.76 -4.70
N VAL A 228 14.93 -5.49 -3.54
CA VAL A 228 15.18 -6.29 -2.32
C VAL A 228 14.78 -7.75 -2.54
N GLU A 229 13.61 -8.00 -3.11
CA GLU A 229 13.15 -9.38 -3.39
C GLU A 229 14.09 -10.11 -4.36
N LEU A 230 14.59 -9.44 -5.39
CA LEU A 230 15.56 -10.00 -6.34
C LEU A 230 16.90 -10.32 -5.67
N SER A 231 17.41 -9.43 -4.82
CA SER A 231 18.66 -9.63 -4.08
C SER A 231 18.58 -10.84 -3.16
N SER A 232 17.49 -10.96 -2.41
CA SER A 232 17.21 -12.11 -1.54
C SER A 232 17.17 -13.44 -2.32
N ARG A 233 16.56 -13.46 -3.52
CA ARG A 233 16.49 -14.67 -4.37
C ARG A 233 17.84 -15.11 -4.92
N ASN A 234 18.74 -14.16 -5.19
CA ASN A 234 20.08 -14.45 -5.72
C ASN A 234 21.06 -14.93 -4.64
N GLY A 235 20.67 -14.92 -3.36
CA GLY A 235 21.52 -15.35 -2.25
C GLY A 235 22.66 -14.38 -1.94
N ASN A 236 22.64 -13.17 -2.51
CA ASN A 236 23.64 -12.13 -2.30
C ASN A 236 23.54 -11.48 -0.90
N GLY A 237 22.49 -11.81 -0.14
CA GLY A 237 22.12 -11.08 1.06
C GLY A 237 21.68 -9.65 0.72
N ASN A 238 21.08 -8.95 1.68
CA ASN A 238 20.68 -7.55 1.49
C ASN A 238 21.77 -6.56 1.94
N THR A 239 22.93 -7.06 2.39
CA THR A 239 24.02 -6.26 2.96
C THR A 239 24.73 -5.35 1.96
N ASP A 240 24.72 -5.70 0.67
CA ASP A 240 25.37 -4.91 -0.39
C ASP A 240 24.40 -3.95 -1.10
N LEU A 241 23.11 -4.00 -0.75
CA LEU A 241 22.11 -3.09 -1.30
C LEU A 241 22.32 -1.69 -0.72
N LYS A 242 22.44 -0.71 -1.61
CA LYS A 242 22.37 0.70 -1.23
C LYS A 242 20.95 1.18 -1.51
N LEU A 243 20.27 1.67 -0.49
CA LEU A 243 18.89 2.15 -0.58
C LEU A 243 18.81 3.59 -0.09
N TYR A 244 18.15 4.42 -0.88
CA TYR A 244 17.88 5.82 -0.62
C TYR A 244 16.47 6.13 -1.11
N GLU A 245 15.90 7.26 -0.68
CA GLU A 245 14.56 7.69 -1.09
C GLU A 245 14.40 7.71 -2.63
N ASN A 246 15.46 8.11 -3.33
CA ASN A 246 15.47 8.31 -4.78
C ASN A 246 16.51 7.46 -5.54
N PHE A 247 17.23 6.55 -4.87
CA PHE A 247 18.27 5.75 -5.50
C PHE A 247 18.36 4.34 -4.94
N THR A 248 18.72 3.38 -5.80
CA THR A 248 19.22 2.08 -5.34
C THR A 248 20.32 1.55 -6.23
N SER A 249 21.24 0.80 -5.63
CA SER A 249 22.24 -0.02 -6.33
C SER A 249 22.03 -1.47 -5.95
N ILE A 250 21.90 -2.34 -6.96
CA ILE A 250 21.72 -3.79 -6.82
C ILE A 250 22.69 -4.54 -7.74
N GLU A 251 23.24 -5.64 -7.24
CA GLU A 251 23.99 -6.60 -8.06
C GLU A 251 23.03 -7.66 -8.63
N LEU A 252 22.86 -7.67 -9.96
CA LEU A 252 21.99 -8.65 -10.62
C LEU A 252 22.73 -9.97 -10.90
N GLU A 253 23.99 -9.87 -11.29
CA GLU A 253 24.90 -10.99 -11.53
C GLU A 253 26.25 -10.62 -10.95
N LYS A 254 27.06 -11.61 -10.61
CA LYS A 254 28.40 -11.37 -10.05
C LYS A 254 29.21 -10.45 -10.97
N GLY A 255 29.56 -9.27 -10.47
CA GLY A 255 30.29 -8.25 -11.19
C GLY A 255 29.44 -7.32 -12.08
N SER A 256 28.11 -7.36 -11.96
CA SER A 256 27.18 -6.52 -12.74
C SER A 256 26.22 -5.77 -11.83
N LEU A 257 26.48 -4.47 -11.66
CA LEU A 257 25.67 -3.57 -10.87
C LEU A 257 24.65 -2.85 -11.75
N VAL A 258 23.44 -2.71 -11.21
CA VAL A 258 22.38 -1.87 -11.75
C VAL A 258 22.03 -0.81 -10.74
N HIS A 259 22.05 0.44 -11.19
CA HIS A 259 21.69 1.59 -10.39
C HIS A 259 20.39 2.19 -10.91
N LEU A 260 19.42 2.41 -10.03
CA LEU A 260 18.18 3.12 -10.34
C LEU A 260 18.22 4.49 -9.65
N LEU A 261 17.86 5.55 -10.37
CA LEU A 261 17.80 6.91 -9.86
C LEU A 261 16.50 7.59 -10.30
N GLU A 262 15.66 7.96 -9.33
CA GLU A 262 14.47 8.77 -9.55
C GLU A 262 14.83 10.26 -9.62
N ASN A 263 14.32 10.93 -10.66
CA ASN A 263 14.29 12.38 -10.76
C ASN A 263 12.83 12.84 -10.86
N LYS A 264 12.27 13.24 -9.71
CA LYS A 264 10.89 13.73 -9.59
C LYS A 264 10.64 15.00 -10.41
N GLU A 265 11.61 15.91 -10.49
CA GLU A 265 11.47 17.17 -11.26
C GLU A 265 11.42 16.91 -12.76
N ALA A 266 12.29 16.01 -13.25
CA ALA A 266 12.31 15.60 -14.64
C ALA A 266 11.25 14.54 -14.99
N GLN A 267 10.44 14.09 -14.02
CA GLN A 267 9.47 13.00 -14.19
C GLN A 267 10.10 11.77 -14.84
N ALA A 268 11.26 11.32 -14.35
CA ALA A 268 12.04 10.26 -14.99
C ALA A 268 12.71 9.31 -14.00
N ILE A 269 12.92 8.06 -14.45
CA ILE A 269 13.76 7.08 -13.75
C ILE A 269 14.93 6.73 -14.67
N SER A 270 16.15 6.99 -14.21
CA SER A 270 17.38 6.61 -14.91
C SER A 270 17.86 5.26 -14.41
N VAL A 271 18.26 4.39 -15.33
CA VAL A 271 18.86 3.08 -15.06
C VAL A 271 20.29 3.10 -15.59
N PHE A 272 21.25 2.79 -14.73
CA PHE A 272 22.66 2.69 -15.09
C PHE A 272 23.13 1.24 -14.95
N THR A 273 23.92 0.76 -15.89
CA THR A 273 24.53 -0.58 -15.81
C THR A 273 26.04 -0.48 -15.80
N GLU A 274 26.65 -1.03 -14.75
CA GLU A 274 28.08 -0.99 -14.51
C GLU A 274 28.63 -2.42 -14.41
N LYS A 275 29.70 -2.71 -15.14
CA LYS A 275 30.45 -3.96 -14.98
C LYS A 275 31.67 -3.70 -14.11
N THR A 276 31.75 -4.37 -12.97
CA THR A 276 32.96 -4.36 -12.15
C THR A 276 33.91 -5.43 -12.68
N HIS A 277 35.08 -5.00 -13.16
CA HIS A 277 36.15 -5.92 -13.48
C HIS A 277 36.78 -6.39 -12.16
N ALA A 278 36.59 -7.67 -11.83
CA ALA A 278 37.34 -8.33 -10.77
C ALA A 278 38.82 -8.47 -11.14
#